data_AF-E1JJ18-F1
#
_entry.id   AF-E1JJ18-F1
#
_cell.length_a   1.000
_cell.length_b   1.000
_cell.length_c   1.000
_cell.angle_alpha   90.00
_cell.angle_beta   90.00
_cell.angle_gamma   90.00
#
_symmetry.space_group_name_H-M   'P 1'
#
loop_
_entity.id
_entity.type
_entity.pdbx_description
1 polymer ?
#
loop_
_entity_poly.entity_id
_entity_poly.type
_entity_poly.pdbx_seq_one_letter_code
_entity_poly.pdbx_strand_id
1 'polypeptide(L)'
;MSGHPSGIRKHDDNECSGPRPPVPGEESRVKKMTEGVADTSKNSSPSYLNWARTLNHLLEDRDGVELFKKYVEEEAPAYNDHLNFYFACEGLKQQTDPEKIKQIIGAIYR
;
A
#
# COMPACT_ATOMS: atom_id res chain seq x y z
N MET A 1 60.33 -37.72 20.46
CA MET A 1 59.79 -38.52 19.35
C MET A 1 58.28 -38.35 19.36
N SER A 2 57.71 -37.90 18.22
CA SER A 2 56.28 -37.79 17.81
C SER A 2 55.31 -37.07 18.76
N GLY A 3 54.46 -36.13 18.36
CA GLY A 3 53.86 -35.82 17.05
C GLY A 3 52.33 -35.71 17.26
N HIS A 4 51.74 -34.52 17.10
CA HIS A 4 50.28 -34.24 17.18
C HIS A 4 49.54 -34.85 15.95
N PRO A 5 48.22 -35.16 15.97
CA PRO A 5 47.19 -34.11 15.78
C PRO A 5 45.77 -34.33 16.37
N SER A 6 45.02 -33.24 16.26
CA SER A 6 43.62 -32.91 16.58
C SER A 6 42.52 -33.86 16.09
N GLY A 7 41.41 -33.97 16.86
CA GLY A 7 40.06 -34.33 16.38
C GLY A 7 39.03 -33.55 17.20
N ILE A 8 38.30 -32.56 16.66
CA ILE A 8 37.14 -32.59 15.74
C ILE A 8 35.89 -33.27 16.34
N ARG A 9 35.02 -32.38 16.84
CA ARG A 9 33.54 -32.24 16.75
C ARG A 9 32.61 -33.28 17.41
N LYS A 10 31.51 -32.73 17.89
CA LYS A 10 30.56 -33.27 18.86
C LYS A 10 29.34 -33.89 18.17
N HIS A 11 28.97 -35.06 18.68
CA HIS A 11 27.64 -35.66 18.84
C HIS A 11 26.67 -35.76 17.65
N ASP A 12 26.51 -37.03 17.25
CA ASP A 12 25.40 -37.76 16.63
C ASP A 12 24.01 -37.09 16.55
N ASP A 13 23.57 -37.01 15.30
CA ASP A 13 22.29 -37.45 14.75
C ASP A 13 21.16 -37.78 15.76
N ASN A 14 20.27 -36.80 15.96
CA ASN A 14 18.93 -37.06 16.46
C ASN A 14 18.07 -37.57 15.28
N GLU A 15 18.01 -38.88 15.11
CA GLU A 15 16.97 -39.55 14.35
C GLU A 15 16.22 -40.43 15.35
N CYS A 16 15.01 -40.02 15.76
CA CYS A 16 14.24 -40.88 16.66
C CYS A 16 12.72 -40.74 16.47
N SER A 17 12.12 -41.92 16.30
CA SER A 17 10.73 -42.31 16.58
C SER A 17 9.74 -42.36 15.41
N GLY A 18 9.79 -43.47 14.66
CA GLY A 18 8.70 -44.46 14.53
C GLY A 18 7.35 -44.08 13.90
N PRO A 19 6.62 -45.05 13.28
CA PRO A 19 5.36 -44.79 12.59
C PRO A 19 4.19 -44.48 13.55
N ARG A 20 3.35 -43.52 13.17
CA ARG A 20 2.16 -43.05 13.91
C ARG A 20 1.04 -44.11 13.90
N PRO A 21 0.41 -44.46 15.04
CA PRO A 21 -0.71 -45.40 15.08
C PRO A 21 -2.04 -44.74 14.62
N PRO A 22 -3.00 -45.51 14.08
CA PRO A 22 -4.27 -44.97 13.61
C PRO A 22 -5.26 -44.82 14.78
N VAL A 23 -6.10 -43.78 14.71
CA VAL A 23 -7.18 -43.52 15.69
C VAL A 23 -8.49 -44.16 15.20
N PRO A 24 -9.14 -45.05 15.99
CA PRO A 24 -10.48 -45.57 15.70
C PRO A 24 -11.59 -44.66 16.26
N GLY A 25 -12.61 -44.33 15.44
CA GLY A 25 -13.86 -43.71 15.87
C GLY A 25 -14.38 -42.61 14.93
N GLU A 26 -15.29 -43.00 14.03
CA GLU A 26 -16.17 -42.16 13.19
C GLU A 26 -16.81 -40.99 13.97
N GLU A 27 -17.06 -39.80 13.40
CA GLU A 27 -17.95 -39.61 12.25
C GLU A 27 -17.74 -38.24 11.56
N SER A 28 -17.90 -38.26 10.23
CA SER A 28 -18.35 -37.18 9.34
C SER A 28 -18.22 -35.72 9.79
N ARG A 29 -17.03 -35.12 9.65
CA ARG A 29 -16.96 -33.69 9.34
C ARG A 29 -16.95 -33.49 7.83
N VAL A 30 -18.16 -33.42 7.32
CA VAL A 30 -18.64 -32.62 6.18
C VAL A 30 -17.52 -32.00 5.32
N LYS A 31 -17.45 -32.48 4.09
CA LYS A 31 -16.78 -31.84 2.95
C LYS A 31 -17.41 -30.44 2.75
N LYS A 32 -16.61 -29.46 2.30
CA LYS A 32 -16.94 -28.05 1.95
C LYS A 32 -16.79 -27.09 3.15
N MET A 33 -16.08 -25.97 3.10
CA MET A 33 -15.69 -25.09 1.99
C MET A 33 -14.17 -25.00 1.78
N THR A 34 -13.71 -25.37 0.58
CA THR A 34 -12.95 -24.42 -0.24
C THR A 34 -13.90 -23.28 -0.62
N GLU A 35 -13.41 -22.04 -0.64
CA GLU A 35 -14.13 -20.79 -0.96
C GLU A 35 -14.79 -20.11 0.27
N GLY A 36 -14.38 -18.93 0.72
CA GLY A 36 -13.35 -18.04 0.21
C GLY A 36 -12.95 -17.01 1.26
N VAL A 37 -11.66 -16.69 1.28
CA VAL A 37 -11.21 -15.31 1.52
C VAL A 37 -10.79 -14.76 0.15
N ALA A 38 -11.71 -14.87 -0.79
CA ALA A 38 -11.91 -13.83 -1.77
C ALA A 38 -13.09 -13.03 -1.23
N ASP A 39 -12.92 -12.39 -0.06
CA ASP A 39 -13.72 -11.22 0.21
C ASP A 39 -13.18 -10.17 -0.75
N THR A 40 -13.67 -10.25 -1.99
CA THR A 40 -13.80 -9.15 -2.91
C THR A 40 -14.75 -8.13 -2.29
N SER A 41 -14.46 -7.67 -1.07
CA SER A 41 -14.62 -6.27 -0.80
C SER A 41 -13.85 -5.61 -1.92
N LYS A 42 -14.57 -4.85 -2.73
CA LYS A 42 -14.02 -3.93 -3.73
C LYS A 42 -13.23 -2.85 -2.99
N ASN A 43 -12.29 -3.26 -2.16
CA ASN A 43 -11.48 -2.41 -1.33
C ASN A 43 -10.32 -2.05 -2.22
N SER A 44 -10.60 -1.10 -3.11
CA SER A 44 -9.63 -0.21 -3.74
C SER A 44 -8.38 -0.19 -2.86
N SER A 45 -7.22 -0.53 -3.42
CA SER A 45 -5.94 -0.47 -2.69
C SER A 45 -5.96 0.76 -1.78
N PRO A 46 -5.69 0.61 -0.47
CA PRO A 46 -5.92 1.69 0.48
C PRO A 46 -5.26 2.96 -0.03
N SER A 47 -5.97 4.09 0.03
CA SER A 47 -5.66 5.29 -0.77
C SER A 47 -4.18 5.69 -0.71
N TYR A 48 -3.55 5.53 0.46
CA TYR A 48 -2.11 5.76 0.68
C TYR A 48 -1.18 4.97 -0.26
N LEU A 49 -1.53 3.74 -0.67
CA LEU A 49 -0.73 2.96 -1.62
C LEU A 49 -0.78 3.56 -3.03
N ASN A 50 -1.95 4.08 -3.44
CA ASN A 50 -2.09 4.72 -4.74
C ASN A 50 -1.36 6.08 -4.75
N TRP A 51 -1.46 6.83 -3.66
CA TRP A 51 -0.73 8.08 -3.46
C TRP A 51 0.79 7.88 -3.60
N ALA A 52 1.35 6.85 -2.96
CA ALA A 52 2.78 6.53 -3.06
C ALA A 52 3.20 6.02 -4.44
N ARG A 53 2.26 5.54 -5.27
CA ARG A 53 2.56 5.00 -6.59
C ARG A 53 2.82 6.09 -7.62
N THR A 54 2.05 7.18 -7.56
CA THR A 54 2.16 8.28 -8.53
C THR A 54 1.56 9.54 -7.95
N LEU A 55 2.24 10.68 -8.19
CA LEU A 55 1.75 12.00 -7.78
C LEU A 55 0.34 12.30 -8.27
N ASN A 56 -0.03 11.88 -9.49
CA ASN A 56 -1.39 12.08 -10.01
C ASN A 56 -2.46 11.43 -9.11
N HIS A 57 -2.24 10.18 -8.65
CA HIS A 57 -3.19 9.51 -7.75
C HIS A 57 -3.31 10.20 -6.40
N LEU A 58 -2.24 10.88 -5.94
CA LEU A 58 -2.28 11.72 -4.73
C LEU A 58 -3.09 13.00 -4.99
N LEU A 59 -2.92 13.64 -6.15
CA LEU A 59 -3.57 14.92 -6.50
C LEU A 59 -5.04 14.76 -6.92
N GLU A 60 -5.44 13.57 -7.38
CA GLU A 60 -6.84 13.24 -7.70
C GLU A 60 -7.68 12.91 -6.46
N ASP A 61 -7.04 12.54 -5.34
CA ASP A 61 -7.69 12.20 -4.09
C ASP A 61 -7.81 13.44 -3.20
N ARG A 62 -9.03 13.76 -2.73
CA ARG A 62 -9.26 14.93 -1.87
C ARG A 62 -8.41 14.89 -0.60
N ASP A 63 -8.30 13.73 0.04
CA ASP A 63 -7.55 13.60 1.29
C ASP A 63 -6.02 13.59 1.01
N GLY A 64 -5.61 13.07 -0.14
CA GLY A 64 -4.23 13.14 -0.63
C GLY A 64 -3.76 14.57 -0.89
N VAL A 65 -4.61 15.39 -1.52
CA VAL A 65 -4.35 16.82 -1.76
C VAL A 65 -4.16 17.60 -0.47
N GLU A 66 -5.05 17.40 0.51
CA GLU A 66 -4.97 18.12 1.78
C GLU A 66 -3.70 17.73 2.57
N LEU A 67 -3.32 16.45 2.54
CA LEU A 67 -2.06 15.99 3.11
C LEU A 67 -0.85 16.63 2.40
N PHE A 68 -0.87 16.66 1.06
CA PHE A 68 0.23 17.24 0.29
C PHE A 68 0.36 18.75 0.48
N LYS A 69 -0.76 19.48 0.55
CA LYS A 69 -0.76 20.91 0.88
C LYS A 69 -0.13 21.17 2.24
N LYS A 70 -0.51 20.39 3.26
CA LYS A 70 0.07 20.53 4.61
C LYS A 70 1.56 20.26 4.61
N TYR A 71 2.00 19.22 3.89
CA TYR A 71 3.42 18.92 3.71
C TYR A 71 4.18 20.08 3.05
N VAL A 72 3.63 20.67 1.98
CA VAL A 72 4.26 21.81 1.31
C VAL A 72 4.23 23.06 2.16
N GLU A 73 3.20 23.29 2.97
CA GLU A 73 3.15 24.39 3.92
C GLU A 73 4.26 24.30 4.99
N GLU A 74 4.53 23.10 5.50
CA GLU A 74 5.55 22.85 6.51
C GLU A 74 6.98 22.89 5.93
N GLU A 75 7.22 22.21 4.81
CA GLU A 75 8.57 21.99 4.27
C GLU A 75 8.99 23.00 3.20
N ALA A 76 8.04 23.49 2.41
CA ALA A 76 8.36 24.22 1.18
C ALA A 76 7.27 25.25 0.78
N PRO A 77 6.98 26.26 1.64
CA PRO A 77 5.85 27.17 1.45
C PRO A 77 5.88 27.92 0.12
N ALA A 78 7.07 28.13 -0.46
CA ALA A 78 7.24 28.74 -1.79
C ALA A 78 6.59 27.94 -2.94
N TYR A 79 6.28 26.64 -2.74
CA TYR A 79 5.60 25.81 -3.74
C TYR A 79 4.08 25.76 -3.52
N ASN A 80 3.56 26.37 -2.45
CA ASN A 80 2.11 26.44 -2.21
C ASN A 80 1.40 27.18 -3.34
N ASP A 81 1.99 28.30 -3.81
CA ASP A 81 1.46 29.06 -4.95
C ASP A 81 1.45 28.23 -6.25
N HIS A 82 2.51 27.46 -6.51
CA HIS A 82 2.57 26.56 -7.66
C HIS A 82 1.52 25.45 -7.59
N LEU A 83 1.27 24.90 -6.40
CA LEU A 83 0.22 23.91 -6.17
C LEU A 83 -1.17 24.49 -6.39
N ASN A 84 -1.44 25.67 -5.83
CA ASN A 84 -2.72 26.35 -6.05
C ASN A 84 -2.95 26.67 -7.52
N PHE A 85 -1.89 27.10 -8.23
CA PHE A 85 -1.94 27.29 -9.67
C PHE A 85 -2.26 25.98 -10.41
N TYR A 86 -1.60 24.88 -10.05
CA TYR A 86 -1.89 23.57 -10.63
C TYR A 86 -3.36 23.17 -10.43
N PHE A 87 -3.90 23.28 -9.22
CA PHE A 87 -5.31 22.97 -8.94
C PHE A 87 -6.27 23.90 -9.67
N ALA A 88 -5.94 25.18 -9.80
CA ALA A 88 -6.74 26.13 -10.55
C ALA A 88 -6.78 25.76 -12.04
N CYS A 89 -5.65 25.35 -12.63
CA CYS A 89 -5.61 24.80 -13.99
C CYS A 89 -6.39 23.49 -14.14
N GLU A 90 -6.30 22.59 -13.15
CA GLU A 90 -7.05 21.33 -13.18
C GLU A 90 -8.56 21.56 -13.07
N GLY A 91 -8.99 22.46 -12.18
CA GLY A 91 -10.38 22.87 -12.04
C GLY A 91 -10.90 23.59 -13.28
N LEU A 92 -10.06 24.40 -13.93
CA LEU A 92 -10.37 25.02 -15.22
C LEU A 92 -10.63 23.98 -16.31
N LYS A 93 -9.78 22.94 -16.39
CA LYS A 93 -9.89 21.85 -17.39
C LYS A 93 -11.17 21.03 -17.21
N GLN A 94 -11.61 20.83 -15.97
CA GLN A 94 -12.82 20.07 -15.65
C GLN A 94 -14.11 20.90 -15.74
N GLN A 95 -14.00 22.24 -15.84
CA GLN A 95 -15.16 23.12 -15.85
C GLN A 95 -15.82 23.19 -17.23
N THR A 96 -17.14 23.03 -17.26
CA THR A 96 -17.96 23.17 -18.48
C THR A 96 -18.76 24.47 -18.50
N ASP A 97 -18.97 25.09 -17.33
CA ASP A 97 -19.68 26.35 -17.19
C ASP A 97 -18.83 27.54 -17.67
N PRO A 98 -19.24 28.28 -18.73
CA PRO A 98 -18.47 29.38 -19.27
C PRO A 98 -18.27 30.55 -18.29
N GLU A 99 -19.20 30.75 -17.36
CA GLU A 99 -19.07 31.78 -16.32
C GLU A 99 -18.02 31.42 -15.27
N LYS A 100 -18.01 30.17 -14.80
CA LYS A 100 -16.99 29.69 -13.85
C LYS A 100 -15.61 29.61 -14.51
N ILE A 101 -15.54 29.21 -15.78
CA ILE A 101 -14.29 29.27 -16.57
C ILE A 101 -13.71 30.69 -16.55
N LYS A 102 -14.52 31.71 -16.84
CA LYS A 102 -14.08 33.11 -16.80
C LYS A 102 -13.63 33.55 -15.41
N GLN A 103 -14.34 33.14 -14.36
CA GLN A 103 -13.95 33.43 -12.97
C GLN A 103 -12.61 32.79 -12.60
N ILE A 104 -12.42 31.51 -12.94
CA ILE A 104 -11.19 30.77 -12.67
C ILE A 104 -10.03 31.38 -13.46
N ILE A 105 -10.21 31.67 -14.75
CA ILE A 105 -9.19 32.37 -15.56
C ILE A 105 -8.83 33.71 -14.92
N GLY A 106 -9.83 34.49 -14.50
CA GLY A 106 -9.61 35.77 -13.83
C GLY A 106 -8.90 35.67 -12.49
N ALA A 107 -9.04 34.55 -11.77
CA ALA A 107 -8.33 34.28 -10.53
C ALA A 107 -6.88 33.81 -10.76
N ILE A 108 -6.63 33.08 -11.87
CA ILE A 108 -5.30 32.57 -12.23
C ILE A 108 -4.39 33.67 -12.78
N TYR A 109 -4.92 34.60 -13.57
CA TYR A 109 -4.15 35.64 -14.26
C TYR A 109 -3.94 36.94 -13.46
N ARG A 110 -4.39 36.97 -12.21
CA ARG A 110 -4.34 38.18 -11.38
C ARG A 110 -3.02 38.32 -10.65
#